data_AF-A0A8S2XD98-F1
#
_entry.id   AF-A0A8S2XD98-F1
#
_cell.length_a   1.000
_cell.length_b   1.000
_cell.length_c   1.000
_cell.angle_alpha   90.00
_cell.angle_beta   90.00
_cell.angle_gamma   90.00
#
_symmetry.space_group_name_H-M   'P 1'
#
loop_
_entity.id
_entity.type
_entity.pdbx_description
1 polymer ?
#
loop_
_entity_poly.entity_id
_entity_poly.type
_entity_poly.pdbx_seq_one_letter_code
_entity_poly.pdbx_strand_id
1 'polypeptide(L)' 'RKDPDQTPYINHPIGVAHILSNEAGVNDFDILAAALLHDTIEDTQTTFDELQQEFGPRIAG' A
#
# COMPACT_ATOMS: atom_id res chain seq x y z
N ARG A 1 1.94 13.94 -5.36
CA ARG A 1 1.62 14.11 -6.81
C ARG A 1 1.27 15.55 -7.11
N LYS A 2 1.76 16.14 -8.20
CA LYS A 2 1.31 17.46 -8.71
C LYS A 2 0.16 17.25 -9.69
N ASP A 3 -0.90 16.59 -9.24
CA ASP A 3 -2.10 16.37 -10.05
C ASP A 3 -3.03 17.59 -9.84
N PRO A 4 -3.38 18.34 -10.90
CA PRO A 4 -4.25 19.52 -10.78
C PRO A 4 -5.62 19.21 -10.16
N ASP A 5 -6.06 17.95 -10.25
CA ASP A 5 -7.39 17.52 -9.79
C ASP A 5 -7.44 17.13 -8.30
N GLN A 6 -6.34 17.25 -7.54
CA GLN A 6 -6.26 16.87 -6.11
C GLN A 6 -6.88 15.49 -5.82
N THR A 7 -6.65 14.54 -6.72
CA THR A 7 -7.21 13.19 -6.59
C THR A 7 -6.85 12.58 -5.23
N PRO A 8 -7.81 11.95 -4.52
CA PRO A 8 -7.54 11.36 -3.22
C PRO A 8 -6.36 10.42 -3.26
N TYR A 9 -5.42 10.60 -2.34
CA TYR A 9 -4.16 9.85 -2.28
C TYR A 9 -4.38 8.33 -2.32
N ILE A 10 -5.43 7.85 -1.65
CA ILE A 10 -5.82 6.44 -1.56
C ILE A 10 -6.01 5.75 -2.93
N ASN A 11 -6.31 6.51 -3.99
CA ASN A 11 -6.45 5.97 -5.34
C ASN A 11 -5.13 5.38 -5.86
N HIS A 12 -3.98 5.89 -5.40
CA HIS A 12 -2.69 5.38 -5.83
C HIS A 12 -2.40 3.97 -5.30
N PRO A 13 -2.40 3.70 -3.98
CA PRO A 13 -2.19 2.35 -3.47
C PRO A 13 -3.24 1.34 -3.98
N ILE A 14 -4.51 1.75 -4.11
CA ILE A 14 -5.57 0.92 -4.71
C ILE A 14 -5.22 0.53 -6.15
N GLY A 15 -4.75 1.49 -6.96
CA GLY A 15 -4.36 1.22 -8.35
C GLY A 15 -3.19 0.23 -8.44
N VAL A 16 -2.20 0.35 -7.56
CA VAL A 16 -1.05 -0.58 -7.51
C VAL A 16 -1.53 -2.00 -7.14
N ALA A 17 -2.33 -2.15 -6.08
CA ALA A 17 -2.89 -3.44 -5.68
C ALA A 17 -3.79 -4.03 -6.78
N HIS A 18 -4.56 -3.20 -7.49
CA HIS A 18 -5.38 -3.63 -8.62
C HIS A 18 -4.54 -4.21 -9.77
N ILE A 19 -3.45 -3.53 -10.16
CA ILE A 19 -2.52 -4.02 -11.20
C ILE A 19 -1.90 -5.35 -10.76
N LEU A 20 -1.43 -5.45 -9.52
CA LEU A 20 -0.84 -6.68 -8.99
C LEU A 20 -1.83 -7.85 -9.04
N SER A 21 -3.07 -7.63 -8.61
CA SER A 21 -4.08 -8.68 -8.60
C SER A 21 -4.57 -9.05 -10.00
N ASN A 22 -4.99 -8.07 -10.81
CA ASN A 22 -5.72 -8.32 -12.05
C ASN A 22 -4.82 -8.50 -13.27
N GLU A 23 -3.66 -7.84 -13.30
CA GLU A 23 -2.76 -7.86 -14.46
C GLU A 23 -1.56 -8.78 -14.22
N ALA A 24 -0.98 -8.75 -13.02
CA ALA A 24 0.16 -9.59 -12.67
C ALA A 24 -0.22 -10.95 -12.05
N GLY A 25 -1.51 -11.17 -11.75
CA GLY A 25 -2.00 -12.45 -11.21
C GLY A 25 -1.53 -12.76 -9.79
N VAL A 26 -1.16 -11.74 -9.01
CA VAL A 26 -0.76 -11.88 -7.61
C VAL A 26 -1.99 -12.18 -6.76
N ASN A 27 -2.01 -13.34 -6.12
CA ASN A 27 -3.09 -13.78 -5.22
C ASN A 27 -2.63 -13.88 -3.75
N ASP A 28 -1.38 -13.50 -3.46
CA ASP A 28 -0.88 -13.48 -2.09
C ASP A 28 -1.41 -12.24 -1.36
N PHE A 29 -2.22 -12.46 -0.34
CA PHE A 29 -2.85 -11.39 0.42
C PHE A 29 -1.84 -10.49 1.15
N ASP A 30 -0.71 -11.03 1.59
CA ASP A 30 0.30 -10.23 2.30
C ASP A 30 1.00 -9.28 1.33
N ILE A 31 1.25 -9.73 0.10
CA ILE A 31 1.81 -8.87 -0.96
C ILE A 31 0.82 -7.77 -1.35
N LEU A 32 -0.47 -8.10 -1.49
CA LEU A 32 -1.49 -7.11 -1.83
C LEU A 32 -1.71 -6.10 -0.69
N ALA A 33 -1.66 -6.55 0.57
CA ALA A 33 -1.71 -5.67 1.74
C ALA A 33 -0.49 -4.74 1.80
N ALA A 34 0.71 -5.26 1.58
CA ALA A 34 1.92 -4.45 1.51
C ALA A 34 1.83 -3.39 0.40
N ALA A 35 1.30 -3.75 -0.77
CA ALA A 35 1.07 -2.79 -1.86
C ALA A 35 0.06 -1.68 -1.50
N LEU A 36 -0.95 -1.98 -0.69
CA LEU A 36 -1.90 -0.96 -0.21
C LEU A 36 -1.28 -0.01 0.82
N LEU A 37 -0.25 -0.45 1.53
CA LEU A 37 0.38 0.27 2.65
C LEU A 37 1.73 0.88 2.30
N HIS A 38 2.28 0.59 1.11
CA HIS A 38 3.68 0.84 0.76
C HIS A 38 4.16 2.27 1.00
N ASP A 39 3.30 3.26 0.77
CA ASP A 39 3.67 4.67 0.95
C ASP A 39 3.33 5.23 2.34
N THR A 40 2.68 4.46 3.23
CA THR A 40 2.25 4.99 4.54
C THR A 40 3.42 5.45 5.39
N ILE A 41 4.56 4.74 5.34
CA ILE A 41 5.79 5.13 6.04
C ILE A 41 6.39 6.42 5.44
N GLU A 42 6.32 6.61 4.12
CA GLU A 42 6.95 7.74 3.43
C GLU A 42 6.09 9.01 3.51
N ASP A 43 4.79 8.88 3.31
CA ASP A 43 3.86 10.00 3.07
C ASP A 43 2.94 10.32 4.25
N THR A 44 3.04 9.59 5.37
CA THR A 44 2.23 9.83 6.57
C THR A 44 3.05 9.78 7.86
N GLN A 45 2.39 9.79 9.03
CA GLN A 45 3.03 9.64 10.34
C GLN A 45 3.15 8.16 10.78
N THR A 46 2.71 7.23 9.93
CA THR A 46 2.77 5.79 10.22
C THR A 46 4.22 5.34 10.42
N THR A 47 4.44 4.51 11.43
CA THR A 47 5.77 3.96 11.74
C THR A 47 5.87 2.48 11.34
N PHE A 48 7.10 2.01 11.12
CA PHE A 48 7.33 0.58 10.89
C PHE A 48 6.84 -0.29 12.05
N ASP A 49 7.05 0.15 13.30
CA ASP A 49 6.59 -0.57 14.49
C ASP A 49 5.07 -0.68 14.55
N GLU A 50 4.35 0.39 14.17
CA GLU A 50 2.89 0.39 14.05
C GLU A 50 2.43 -0.62 13.00
N LEU A 51 3.02 -0.62 11.80
CA LEU A 51 2.68 -1.60 10.76
C LEU A 51 2.98 -3.03 11.18
N GLN A 52 4.10 -3.26 11.84
CA GLN A 52 4.47 -4.59 12.33
C GLN A 52 3.51 -5.07 13.43
N GLN A 53 3.02 -4.18 14.29
CA GLN A 53 2.04 -4.52 15.34
C GLN A 53 0.66 -4.84 14.76
N GLU A 54 0.19 -4.06 13.78
CA GLU A 54 -1.14 -4.20 13.20
C GLU A 54 -1.24 -5.32 12.15
N PHE A 55 -0.21 -5.48 11.31
CA PHE A 55 -0.24 -6.37 10.14
C PHE A 55 0.80 -7.49 10.18
N GLY A 56 1.70 -7.46 11.17
CA GLY A 56 2.76 -8.45 11.32
C GLY A 56 3.98 -8.18 10.42
N PRO A 57 5.08 -8.89 10.70
CA PRO A 57 6.38 -8.61 10.09
C PRO A 57 6.46 -8.94 8.59
N ARG A 58 5.54 -9.75 8.07
CA ARG A 58 5.52 -10.13 6.64
C ARG A 58 4.96 -9.03 5.75
N ILE A 59 4.05 -8.20 6.28
CA ILE A 59 3.46 -7.06 5.55
C ILE A 59 4.27 -5.79 5.78
N ALA A 60 4.84 -5.62 6.99
CA ALA A 60 5.66 -4.46 7.31
C ALA A 60 7.05 -4.49 6.65
N GLY A 61 7.59 -5.69 6.37
CA GLY A 61 8.97 -5.93 5.97
C GLY A 61 9.26 -5.90 4.47
#